data_AF-A0AA35RLM4-F1
#
_entry.id   AF-A0AA35RLM4-F1
#
_cell.length_a   1.000
_cell.length_b   1.000
_cell.length_c   1.000
_cell.angle_alpha   90.00
_cell.angle_beta   90.00
_cell.angle_gamma   90.00
#
_symmetry.space_group_name_H-M   'P 1'
#
loop_
_entity.id
_entity.type
_entity.pdbx_description
1 polymer ?
#
loop_
_entity_poly.entity_id
_entity_poly.type
_entity_poly.pdbx_seq_one_letter_code
_entity_poly.pdbx_strand_id
1 'polypeptide(L)'
;MAELRRSARLRAKEVSRGARVSSVYFPEKRAPRRKANTASRGSRLRLSRNSGENADTLGEQKVEESSRRRSKRTSPYFHSTSKRKRREEKPKKTPVAGPGDVKKAPRHLDYPDFVPPSSPYDLVQEQLYGEPWKLLIATIFLNRTTGTAAKPVLWEFLRLYPSPELAVKADTRDLASLLNPLGLHEKRAQIIIKFTEQYMAGDWQYPIELYGIGKYGNDSYRIFCTPEWKEVRPTDHMLNKYYAWLCEQNNYHPTRTHIQF
;
A
#
# COMPACT_ATOMS: atom_id res chain seq x y z
N MET A 1 32.73 -35.59 -36.00
CA MET A 1 31.65 -34.95 -35.19
C MET A 1 31.26 -35.73 -33.91
N ALA A 2 32.00 -36.78 -33.51
CA ALA A 2 31.68 -37.56 -32.30
C ALA A 2 32.48 -37.17 -31.05
N GLU A 3 33.57 -36.39 -31.19
CA GLU A 3 34.41 -36.01 -30.04
C GLU A 3 33.99 -34.73 -29.30
N LEU A 4 33.20 -33.85 -29.93
CA LEU A 4 32.71 -32.63 -29.25
C LEU A 4 31.56 -32.90 -28.26
N ARG A 5 30.92 -34.09 -28.32
CA ARG A 5 29.81 -34.46 -27.43
C ARG A 5 30.26 -35.18 -26.15
N ARG A 6 31.53 -35.61 -26.06
CA ARG A 6 32.12 -36.21 -24.84
C ARG A 6 32.61 -35.16 -23.84
N SER A 7 32.98 -33.96 -24.30
CA SER A 7 33.47 -32.88 -23.42
C SER A 7 32.38 -32.12 -22.66
N ALA A 8 31.10 -32.26 -23.04
CA ALA A 8 29.97 -31.64 -22.34
C ALA A 8 29.43 -32.48 -21.17
N ARG A 9 29.73 -33.79 -21.12
CA ARG A 9 29.26 -34.69 -20.06
C ARG A 9 30.19 -34.78 -18.85
N LEU A 10 31.38 -34.18 -18.91
CA LEU A 10 32.33 -34.14 -17.78
C LEU A 10 32.28 -32.83 -16.97
N ARG A 11 31.59 -31.78 -17.43
CA ARG A 11 31.28 -30.59 -16.61
C ARG A 11 29.95 -30.66 -15.86
N ALA A 12 29.12 -31.65 -16.14
CA ALA A 12 27.80 -31.82 -15.50
C ALA A 12 27.82 -32.70 -14.24
N LYS A 13 29.00 -33.20 -13.81
CA LYS A 13 29.15 -34.02 -12.59
C LYS A 13 29.89 -33.34 -11.44
N GLU A 14 30.26 -32.07 -11.61
CA GLU A 14 31.04 -31.30 -10.62
C GLU A 14 30.25 -30.12 -10.02
N VAL A 15 28.91 -30.13 -10.17
CA VAL A 15 27.97 -29.16 -9.57
C VAL A 15 26.98 -29.87 -8.62
N SER A 16 27.35 -31.03 -8.07
CA SER A 16 26.53 -31.76 -7.07
C SER A 16 27.25 -32.00 -5.74
N ARG A 17 28.15 -31.10 -5.35
CA ARG A 17 28.78 -31.13 -4.03
C ARG A 17 28.78 -29.74 -3.41
N GLY A 18 27.89 -29.54 -2.45
CA GLY A 18 28.03 -28.50 -1.43
C GLY A 18 27.04 -27.34 -1.47
N ALA A 19 25.78 -27.60 -1.12
CA ALA A 19 24.94 -26.56 -0.51
C ALA A 19 24.17 -27.21 0.64
N ARG A 20 24.81 -27.29 1.81
CA ARG A 20 24.14 -27.58 3.07
C ARG A 20 23.23 -26.39 3.37
N VAL A 21 21.94 -26.67 3.50
CA VAL A 21 20.92 -25.74 3.98
C VAL A 21 21.25 -25.39 5.43
N SER A 22 21.78 -24.19 5.66
CA SER A 22 21.93 -23.64 7.00
C SER A 22 20.55 -23.20 7.49
N SER A 23 19.88 -24.11 8.19
CA SER A 23 18.69 -23.84 9.01
C SER A 23 19.02 -22.77 10.05
N VAL A 24 18.71 -21.51 9.75
CA VAL A 24 18.77 -20.41 10.71
C VAL A 24 17.63 -20.58 11.73
N TYR A 25 18.04 -21.02 12.93
CA TYR A 25 17.22 -21.13 14.12
C TYR A 25 16.75 -19.74 14.59
N PHE A 26 15.43 -19.51 14.57
CA PHE A 26 14.78 -18.35 15.19
C PHE A 26 14.47 -18.67 16.66
N PRO A 27 15.06 -17.98 17.65
CA PRO A 27 14.68 -18.16 19.05
C PRO A 27 13.38 -17.42 19.37
N GLU A 28 12.36 -18.20 19.73
CA GLU A 28 11.02 -17.77 20.15
C GLU A 28 11.09 -17.02 21.49
N LYS A 29 10.85 -15.70 21.47
CA LYS A 29 10.76 -14.90 22.71
C LYS A 29 9.40 -15.11 23.38
N ARG A 30 9.44 -15.82 24.52
CA ARG A 30 8.32 -16.07 25.42
C ARG A 30 7.60 -14.77 25.82
N ALA A 31 6.28 -14.78 25.69
CA ALA A 31 5.38 -13.73 26.17
C ALA A 31 5.29 -13.69 27.71
N PRO A 32 5.13 -12.50 28.34
CA PRO A 32 4.95 -12.40 29.78
C PRO A 32 3.55 -12.87 30.22
N ARG A 33 3.55 -13.65 31.31
CA ARG A 33 2.39 -14.22 32.00
C ARG A 33 1.37 -13.15 32.42
N ARG A 34 0.10 -13.35 32.03
CA ARG A 34 -1.06 -12.67 32.62
C ARG A 34 -1.25 -13.13 34.07
N LYS A 35 -1.28 -12.20 35.02
CA LYS A 35 -1.73 -12.47 36.39
C LYS A 35 -3.26 -12.56 36.40
N ALA A 36 -3.78 -13.69 36.88
CA ALA A 36 -5.18 -13.89 37.19
C ALA A 36 -5.51 -13.19 38.52
N ASN A 37 -6.60 -12.43 38.56
CA ASN A 37 -7.23 -12.02 39.81
C ASN A 37 -8.56 -12.77 39.95
N THR A 38 -8.63 -13.56 41.02
CA THR A 38 -9.78 -14.29 41.53
C THR A 38 -10.47 -13.47 42.62
N ALA A 39 -11.78 -13.26 42.52
CA ALA A 39 -12.68 -12.97 43.64
C ALA A 39 -14.10 -13.37 43.17
N SER A 40 -14.54 -14.59 43.41
CA SER A 40 -15.29 -15.05 44.58
C SER A 40 -16.67 -14.40 44.78
N ARG A 41 -17.67 -15.15 44.31
CA ARG A 41 -19.00 -15.45 44.89
C ARG A 41 -19.45 -14.65 46.12
N GLY A 42 -20.67 -14.12 46.02
CA GLY A 42 -21.51 -13.75 47.16
C GLY A 42 -22.99 -13.65 46.73
N SER A 43 -23.75 -14.70 47.00
CA SER A 43 -25.17 -14.88 46.69
C SER A 43 -26.02 -14.83 47.96
N ARG A 44 -27.12 -14.04 47.99
CA ARG A 44 -28.36 -14.26 48.78
C ARG A 44 -29.39 -13.16 48.44
N LEU A 45 -30.57 -13.46 47.85
CA LEU A 45 -31.88 -13.78 48.49
C LEU A 45 -32.19 -12.80 49.65
N ARG A 46 -33.33 -12.08 49.73
CA ARG A 46 -34.74 -12.50 49.58
C ARG A 46 -35.70 -11.31 49.86
N LEU A 47 -36.93 -11.36 49.30
CA LEU A 47 -38.24 -10.86 49.81
C LEU A 47 -38.42 -9.32 49.99
N SER A 48 -39.58 -8.65 49.84
CA SER A 48 -40.98 -8.95 49.48
C SER A 48 -41.77 -7.62 49.59
N ARG A 49 -42.79 -7.38 48.74
CA ARG A 49 -44.00 -6.51 48.91
C ARG A 49 -43.76 -4.99 49.15
N ASN A 50 -44.57 -4.02 48.70
CA ASN A 50 -45.98 -3.99 48.32
C ASN A 50 -46.31 -2.70 47.49
N SER A 51 -47.29 -2.83 46.58
CA SER A 51 -48.40 -1.90 46.23
C SER A 51 -48.23 -0.38 45.95
N GLY A 52 -48.85 0.03 44.82
CA GLY A 52 -49.45 1.34 44.52
C GLY A 52 -48.64 2.18 43.52
N GLU A 53 -49.16 2.82 42.46
CA GLU A 53 -50.51 3.04 41.92
C GLU A 53 -50.33 3.79 40.57
N ASN A 54 -51.27 3.59 39.62
CA ASN A 54 -51.69 4.45 38.50
C ASN A 54 -50.70 4.81 37.36
N ALA A 55 -50.93 4.28 36.15
CA ALA A 55 -51.60 4.92 34.99
C ALA A 55 -50.61 5.80 34.18
N ASP A 56 -50.46 5.72 32.86
CA ASP A 56 -51.50 5.65 31.85
C ASP A 56 -50.93 5.22 30.45
N THR A 57 -51.82 4.61 29.67
CA THR A 57 -51.96 4.53 28.20
C THR A 57 -50.84 4.03 27.26
N LEU A 58 -51.16 2.87 26.67
CA LEU A 58 -50.63 2.24 25.46
C LEU A 58 -51.00 3.03 24.19
N GLY A 59 -50.07 3.09 23.24
CA GLY A 59 -50.31 3.49 21.87
C GLY A 59 -50.49 2.27 20.96
N GLU A 60 -51.59 2.22 20.21
CA GLU A 60 -51.75 1.40 19.01
C GLU A 60 -52.17 2.31 17.85
N GLN A 61 -51.45 2.18 16.73
CA GLN A 61 -51.65 2.92 15.49
C GLN A 61 -52.57 2.15 14.55
N LYS A 62 -53.54 2.83 13.94
CA LYS A 62 -54.19 2.38 12.70
C LYS A 62 -54.66 3.57 11.81
N VAL A 63 -53.95 3.73 10.68
CA VAL A 63 -54.42 3.90 9.28
C VAL A 63 -55.17 5.18 8.80
N GLU A 64 -54.69 5.64 7.62
CA GLU A 64 -55.29 6.45 6.52
C GLU A 64 -55.70 7.92 6.78
N GLU A 65 -55.06 8.90 6.14
CA GLU A 65 -55.13 9.38 4.74
C GLU A 65 -56.03 10.63 4.64
N SER A 66 -55.43 11.77 4.31
CA SER A 66 -56.05 12.75 3.39
C SER A 66 -55.12 13.94 3.08
N SER A 67 -54.93 14.09 1.78
CA SER A 67 -54.43 15.23 1.02
C SER A 67 -54.61 16.64 1.62
N ARG A 68 -53.58 17.50 1.50
CA ARG A 68 -53.70 18.93 1.10
C ARG A 68 -52.34 19.57 0.78
N ARG A 69 -52.12 19.82 -0.51
CA ARG A 69 -51.43 20.96 -1.16
C ARG A 69 -50.13 21.48 -0.51
N ARG A 70 -48.97 21.04 -1.02
CA ARG A 70 -47.66 21.64 -0.67
C ARG A 70 -47.18 22.60 -1.77
N SER A 71 -47.28 23.89 -1.44
CA SER A 71 -46.70 25.03 -2.15
C SER A 71 -45.20 24.85 -2.40
N LYS A 72 -44.77 25.06 -3.65
CA LYS A 72 -43.36 25.15 -4.05
C LYS A 72 -42.81 26.50 -3.59
N ARG A 73 -42.00 26.50 -2.53
CA ARG A 73 -41.14 27.64 -2.17
C ARG A 73 -39.69 27.25 -2.45
N THR A 74 -39.14 27.79 -3.54
CA THR A 74 -37.74 27.69 -3.92
C THR A 74 -36.89 28.58 -3.01
N SER A 75 -35.78 28.03 -2.54
CA SER A 75 -34.78 28.68 -1.67
C SER A 75 -34.08 29.86 -2.38
N PRO A 76 -33.88 31.01 -1.71
CA PRO A 76 -33.34 32.24 -2.32
C PRO A 76 -31.81 32.24 -2.50
N TYR A 77 -31.11 31.12 -2.28
CA TYR A 77 -29.64 31.06 -2.33
C TYR A 77 -29.03 30.36 -3.55
N PHE A 78 -29.83 29.96 -4.56
CA PHE A 78 -29.31 29.41 -5.82
C PHE A 78 -29.54 30.38 -6.98
N HIS A 79 -28.51 31.18 -7.31
CA HIS A 79 -28.48 31.93 -8.56
C HIS A 79 -27.90 31.06 -9.68
N SER A 80 -28.78 30.44 -10.48
CA SER A 80 -28.44 29.79 -11.74
C SER A 80 -28.26 30.86 -12.82
N THR A 81 -27.02 31.11 -13.25
CA THR A 81 -26.71 31.83 -14.49
C THR A 81 -26.17 30.85 -15.54
N SER A 82 -27.09 30.12 -16.17
CA SER A 82 -26.80 29.24 -17.30
C SER A 82 -26.74 30.04 -18.61
N LYS A 83 -25.62 30.76 -18.83
CA LYS A 83 -25.26 31.26 -20.17
C LYS A 83 -24.56 30.14 -20.95
N ARG A 84 -25.34 29.43 -21.77
CA ARG A 84 -24.88 28.40 -22.72
C ARG A 84 -24.02 29.07 -23.80
N LYS A 85 -22.69 28.93 -23.72
CA LYS A 85 -21.75 29.35 -24.77
C LYS A 85 -21.60 28.21 -25.78
N ARG A 86 -22.04 28.44 -27.02
CA ARG A 86 -21.96 27.49 -28.15
C ARG A 86 -20.49 27.19 -28.42
N ARG A 87 -20.07 25.93 -28.24
CA ARG A 87 -18.68 25.48 -28.47
C ARG A 87 -18.55 25.15 -29.96
N GLU A 88 -17.72 25.90 -30.68
CA GLU A 88 -17.38 25.62 -32.07
C GLU A 88 -16.54 24.34 -32.15
N GLU A 89 -17.03 23.36 -32.91
CA GLU A 89 -16.33 22.11 -33.19
C GLU A 89 -15.23 22.34 -34.23
N LYS A 90 -13.96 22.13 -33.83
CA LYS A 90 -12.83 22.09 -34.76
C LYS A 90 -12.79 20.73 -35.48
N PRO A 91 -12.40 20.68 -36.77
CA PRO A 91 -12.48 19.47 -37.58
C PRO A 91 -11.53 18.37 -37.07
N LYS A 92 -12.05 17.15 -37.00
CA LYS A 92 -11.34 15.93 -36.60
C LYS A 92 -10.26 15.60 -37.62
N LYS A 93 -8.98 15.69 -37.24
CA LYS A 93 -7.89 15.04 -37.97
C LYS A 93 -7.90 13.56 -37.60
N THR A 94 -7.99 12.70 -38.61
CA THR A 94 -7.82 11.25 -38.50
C THR A 94 -6.44 10.92 -37.91
N PRO A 95 -6.30 9.97 -36.97
CA PRO A 95 -4.99 9.57 -36.49
C PRO A 95 -4.30 8.73 -37.56
N VAL A 96 -3.17 9.23 -38.08
CA VAL A 96 -2.22 8.43 -38.83
C VAL A 96 -1.49 7.55 -37.81
N ALA A 97 -1.54 6.23 -38.00
CA ALA A 97 -0.84 5.27 -37.14
C ALA A 97 0.66 5.59 -37.14
N GLY A 98 1.18 6.00 -35.97
CA GLY A 98 2.59 6.26 -35.71
C GLY A 98 3.38 4.96 -35.45
N PRO A 99 4.71 5.05 -35.36
CA PRO A 99 5.61 3.90 -35.20
C PRO A 99 5.26 3.15 -33.91
N GLY A 100 5.18 1.81 -34.02
CA GLY A 100 4.54 0.93 -33.04
C GLY A 100 4.87 1.20 -31.58
N ASP A 101 3.85 1.09 -30.74
CA ASP A 101 3.91 1.27 -29.29
C ASP A 101 4.91 0.30 -28.64
N VAL A 102 6.16 0.74 -28.48
CA VAL A 102 7.14 0.02 -27.67
C VAL A 102 6.71 0.19 -26.22
N LYS A 103 6.23 -0.91 -25.61
CA LYS A 103 5.90 -0.93 -24.17
C LYS A 103 7.09 -0.43 -23.35
N LYS A 104 6.84 0.46 -22.39
CA LYS A 104 7.88 0.91 -21.47
C LYS A 104 8.26 -0.23 -20.54
N ALA A 105 9.56 -0.38 -20.26
CA ALA A 105 10.05 -1.38 -19.30
C ALA A 105 10.41 -0.70 -17.96
N PRO A 106 10.12 -1.35 -16.81
CA PRO A 106 10.51 -0.86 -15.50
C PRO A 106 12.03 -0.70 -15.33
N ARG A 107 12.46 0.45 -14.80
CA ARG A 107 13.89 0.80 -14.72
C ARG A 107 14.79 -0.11 -13.90
N HIS A 108 14.25 -0.78 -12.88
CA HIS A 108 15.04 -1.68 -12.03
C HIS A 108 15.51 -2.92 -12.80
N LEU A 109 14.85 -3.29 -13.90
CA LEU A 109 15.25 -4.42 -14.74
C LEU A 109 16.59 -4.17 -15.45
N ASP A 110 16.97 -2.90 -15.64
CA ASP A 110 18.27 -2.52 -16.20
C ASP A 110 19.42 -2.77 -15.19
N TYR A 111 19.11 -2.99 -13.90
CA TYR A 111 20.08 -3.07 -12.81
C TYR A 111 19.80 -4.24 -11.84
N PRO A 112 19.81 -5.50 -12.31
CA PRO A 112 19.46 -6.66 -11.49
C PRO A 112 20.40 -6.89 -10.29
N ASP A 113 21.65 -6.41 -10.39
CA ASP A 113 22.67 -6.57 -9.35
C ASP A 113 22.78 -5.36 -8.41
N PHE A 114 21.90 -4.36 -8.55
CA PHE A 114 21.93 -3.19 -7.66
C PHE A 114 21.45 -3.56 -6.25
N VAL A 115 22.30 -3.28 -5.26
CA VAL A 115 22.00 -3.50 -3.85
C VAL A 115 22.21 -2.17 -3.10
N PRO A 116 21.15 -1.56 -2.54
CA PRO A 116 21.30 -0.38 -1.70
C PRO A 116 21.96 -0.78 -0.37
N PRO A 117 22.85 0.06 0.19
CA PRO A 117 23.53 -0.28 1.44
C PRO A 117 22.58 -0.17 2.65
N SER A 118 22.81 -1.00 3.67
CA SER A 118 22.04 -0.97 4.92
C SER A 118 22.45 0.19 5.81
N SER A 119 21.47 0.94 6.31
CA SER A 119 21.64 2.11 7.15
C SER A 119 21.36 1.81 8.63
N PRO A 120 21.75 2.71 9.56
CA PRO A 120 21.34 2.63 10.96
C PRO A 120 19.84 2.87 11.21
N TYR A 121 19.05 3.22 10.19
CA TYR A 121 17.64 3.63 10.33
C TYR A 121 16.63 2.48 10.16
N ASP A 122 17.06 1.31 9.69
CA ASP A 122 16.21 0.12 9.47
C ASP A 122 14.91 0.46 8.70
N LEU A 123 15.08 1.14 7.57
CA LEU A 123 13.94 1.41 6.69
C LEU A 123 13.45 0.10 6.09
N VAL A 124 12.13 -0.08 6.03
CA VAL A 124 11.55 -1.32 5.47
C VAL A 124 11.93 -1.51 3.99
N GLN A 125 12.21 -0.40 3.29
CA GLN A 125 12.73 -0.39 1.92
C GLN A 125 14.07 -1.13 1.79
N GLU A 126 14.94 -1.08 2.80
CA GLU A 126 16.23 -1.78 2.81
C GLU A 126 16.06 -3.32 2.82
N GLN A 127 14.91 -3.81 3.25
CA GLN A 127 14.60 -5.24 3.29
C GLN A 127 13.83 -5.70 2.04
N LEU A 128 13.19 -4.77 1.31
CA LEU A 128 12.26 -5.07 0.22
C LEU A 128 12.78 -4.63 -1.16
N TYR A 129 13.99 -4.05 -1.26
CA TYR A 129 14.50 -3.49 -2.52
C TYR A 129 14.56 -4.48 -3.69
N GLY A 130 14.86 -5.75 -3.39
CA GLY A 130 14.92 -6.83 -4.38
C GLY A 130 13.56 -7.25 -4.93
N GLU A 131 12.47 -6.76 -4.32
CA GLU A 131 11.10 -7.04 -4.74
C GLU A 131 10.33 -5.71 -4.89
N PRO A 132 10.51 -4.97 -6.01
CA PRO A 132 10.00 -3.60 -6.15
C PRO A 132 8.50 -3.45 -5.91
N TRP A 133 7.69 -4.45 -6.28
CA TRP A 133 6.27 -4.47 -5.95
C TRP A 133 6.03 -4.42 -4.43
N LYS A 134 6.72 -5.26 -3.64
CA LYS A 134 6.59 -5.29 -2.18
C LYS A 134 7.07 -3.98 -1.56
N LEU A 135 8.17 -3.42 -2.07
CA LEU A 135 8.66 -2.11 -1.65
C LEU A 135 7.59 -1.02 -1.87
N LEU A 136 6.96 -0.99 -3.05
CA LEU A 136 5.92 -0.02 -3.37
C LEU A 136 4.65 -0.22 -2.52
N ILE A 137 4.24 -1.47 -2.26
CA ILE A 137 3.19 -1.78 -1.28
C ILE A 137 3.54 -1.21 0.09
N ALA A 138 4.79 -1.38 0.56
CA ALA A 138 5.21 -0.82 1.83
C ALA A 138 5.06 0.71 1.86
N THR A 139 5.36 1.40 0.75
CA THR A 139 5.15 2.86 0.67
C THR A 139 3.68 3.26 0.76
N ILE A 140 2.76 2.45 0.21
CA ILE A 140 1.30 2.66 0.34
C ILE A 140 0.86 2.48 1.80
N PHE A 141 1.43 1.50 2.52
CA PHE A 141 1.15 1.27 3.95
C PHE A 141 1.64 2.40 4.84
N LEU A 142 2.75 3.06 4.48
CA LEU A 142 3.36 4.13 5.26
C LEU A 142 2.73 5.51 5.01
N ASN A 143 1.80 5.63 4.07
CA ASN A 143 1.09 6.88 3.82
C ASN A 143 0.30 7.32 5.05
N ARG A 144 0.72 8.44 5.65
CA ARG A 144 0.11 9.03 6.86
C ARG A 144 -0.03 8.01 8.00
N THR A 145 0.95 7.12 8.15
CA THR A 145 0.96 6.07 9.18
C THR A 145 2.38 5.85 9.67
N THR A 146 2.56 5.66 10.97
CA THR A 146 3.89 5.41 11.52
C THR A 146 4.39 4.02 11.11
N GLY A 147 5.70 3.88 10.92
CA GLY A 147 6.30 2.57 10.63
C GLY A 147 6.02 1.53 11.71
N THR A 148 5.94 1.94 12.98
CA THR A 148 5.60 1.06 14.11
C THR A 148 4.22 0.43 14.00
N ALA A 149 3.23 1.17 13.51
CA ALA A 149 1.88 0.65 13.28
C ALA A 149 1.79 -0.13 11.96
N ALA A 150 2.45 0.37 10.90
CA ALA A 150 2.35 -0.20 9.55
C ALA A 150 3.10 -1.53 9.40
N LYS A 151 4.31 -1.67 9.95
CA LYS A 151 5.19 -2.85 9.75
C LYS A 151 4.47 -4.19 10.09
N PRO A 152 3.81 -4.35 11.26
CA PRO A 152 3.14 -5.62 11.58
C PRO A 152 2.03 -6.00 10.59
N VAL A 153 1.22 -5.03 10.16
CA VAL A 153 0.12 -5.25 9.21
C VAL A 153 0.66 -5.50 7.80
N LEU A 154 1.74 -4.82 7.41
CA LEU A 154 2.43 -5.06 6.14
C LEU A 154 2.94 -6.50 6.04
N TRP A 155 3.58 -7.02 7.10
CA TRP A 155 4.08 -8.39 7.09
C TRP A 155 2.95 -9.41 7.04
N GLU A 156 1.84 -9.16 7.72
CA GLU A 156 0.65 -10.00 7.61
C GLU A 156 0.04 -9.95 6.20
N PHE A 157 -0.03 -8.77 5.58
CA PHE A 157 -0.44 -8.62 4.19
C PHE A 157 0.46 -9.42 3.24
N LEU A 158 1.78 -9.31 3.36
CA LEU A 158 2.73 -10.02 2.50
C LEU A 158 2.74 -11.53 2.75
N ARG A 159 2.34 -11.98 3.95
CA ARG A 159 2.11 -13.40 4.24
C ARG A 159 0.89 -13.95 3.51
N LEU A 160 -0.20 -13.18 3.47
CA LEU A 160 -1.45 -13.56 2.80
C LEU A 160 -1.38 -13.38 1.27
N TYR A 161 -0.69 -12.34 0.82
CA TYR A 161 -0.57 -11.93 -0.58
C TYR A 161 0.91 -11.75 -0.95
N PRO A 162 1.67 -12.84 -1.09
CA PRO A 162 3.11 -12.77 -1.31
C PRO A 162 3.53 -12.27 -2.71
N SER A 163 2.60 -12.18 -3.66
CA SER A 163 2.87 -11.78 -5.04
C SER A 163 1.76 -10.88 -5.62
N PRO A 164 2.07 -10.09 -6.68
CA PRO A 164 1.09 -9.29 -7.41
C PRO A 164 -0.14 -10.09 -7.86
N GLU A 165 0.06 -11.31 -8.35
CA GLU A 165 -0.98 -12.17 -8.91
C GLU A 165 -2.02 -12.59 -7.86
N LEU A 166 -1.60 -12.70 -6.60
CA LEU A 166 -2.49 -13.02 -5.49
C LEU A 166 -3.14 -11.75 -4.93
N ALA A 167 -2.37 -10.66 -4.79
CA ALA A 167 -2.88 -9.41 -4.27
C ALA A 167 -3.97 -8.82 -5.17
N VAL A 168 -3.84 -8.90 -6.50
CA VAL A 168 -4.84 -8.36 -7.43
C VAL A 168 -6.19 -9.08 -7.37
N LYS A 169 -6.18 -10.36 -6.95
CA LYS A 169 -7.39 -11.18 -6.79
C LYS A 169 -8.03 -11.06 -5.41
N ALA A 170 -7.41 -10.32 -4.50
CA ALA A 170 -7.92 -10.17 -3.14
C ALA A 170 -9.30 -9.51 -3.13
N ASP A 171 -10.20 -10.00 -2.28
CA ASP A 171 -11.44 -9.29 -2.02
C ASP A 171 -11.12 -7.95 -1.35
N THR A 172 -11.68 -6.86 -1.89
CA THR A 172 -11.36 -5.52 -1.43
C THR A 172 -11.86 -5.28 0.01
N ARG A 173 -12.94 -5.95 0.45
CA ARG A 173 -13.49 -5.83 1.81
C ARG A 173 -12.62 -6.59 2.82
N ASP A 174 -12.13 -7.78 2.45
CA ASP A 174 -11.19 -8.52 3.28
C ASP A 174 -9.88 -7.74 3.46
N LEU A 175 -9.38 -7.15 2.37
CA LEU A 175 -8.19 -6.30 2.41
C LEU A 175 -8.43 -5.03 3.26
N ALA A 176 -9.58 -4.38 3.12
CA ALA A 176 -9.95 -3.24 3.95
C ALA A 176 -10.05 -3.62 5.44
N SER A 177 -10.54 -4.82 5.75
CA SER A 177 -10.62 -5.34 7.12
C SER A 177 -9.23 -5.56 7.72
N LEU A 178 -8.30 -6.15 6.96
CA LEU A 178 -6.90 -6.29 7.37
C LEU A 178 -6.23 -4.93 7.64
N LEU A 179 -6.51 -3.95 6.78
CA LEU A 179 -5.92 -2.60 6.86
C LEU A 179 -6.60 -1.70 7.90
N ASN A 180 -7.73 -2.11 8.47
CA ASN A 180 -8.56 -1.30 9.36
C ASN A 180 -7.77 -0.59 10.48
N PRO A 181 -6.83 -1.25 11.19
CA PRO A 181 -6.06 -0.62 12.27
C PRO A 181 -5.20 0.57 11.84
N LEU A 182 -4.87 0.68 10.55
CA LEU A 182 -4.03 1.76 10.01
C LEU A 182 -4.83 3.03 9.67
N GLY A 183 -6.17 2.94 9.61
CA GLY A 183 -7.02 3.99 9.08
C GLY A 183 -6.92 4.13 7.55
N LEU A 184 -7.82 4.89 6.93
CA LEU A 184 -7.92 5.05 5.46
C LEU A 184 -8.00 3.70 4.70
N HIS A 185 -8.49 2.67 5.36
CA HIS A 185 -8.32 1.28 4.96
C HIS A 185 -9.08 0.93 3.68
N GLU A 186 -10.31 1.43 3.51
CA GLU A 186 -11.07 1.24 2.26
C GLU A 186 -10.35 1.84 1.06
N LYS A 187 -9.89 3.09 1.19
CA LYS A 187 -9.14 3.79 0.14
C LYS A 187 -7.82 3.08 -0.16
N ARG A 188 -7.10 2.62 0.87
CA ARG A 188 -5.85 1.87 0.70
C ARG A 188 -6.08 0.54 0.00
N ALA A 189 -7.13 -0.20 0.36
CA ALA A 189 -7.47 -1.46 -0.29
C ALA A 189 -7.71 -1.26 -1.79
N GLN A 190 -8.51 -0.24 -2.16
CA GLN A 190 -8.74 0.11 -3.57
C GLN A 190 -7.46 0.53 -4.30
N ILE A 191 -6.58 1.30 -3.63
CA ILE A 191 -5.29 1.68 -4.18
C ILE A 191 -4.44 0.45 -4.47
N ILE A 192 -4.31 -0.48 -3.52
CA ILE A 192 -3.47 -1.68 -3.65
C ILE A 192 -3.90 -2.52 -4.86
N ILE A 193 -5.21 -2.77 -5.03
CA ILE A 193 -5.71 -3.54 -6.18
C ILE A 193 -5.36 -2.84 -7.49
N LYS A 194 -5.77 -1.57 -7.67
CA LYS A 194 -5.53 -0.82 -8.92
C LYS A 194 -4.05 -0.61 -9.23
N PHE A 195 -3.25 -0.32 -8.20
CA PHE A 195 -1.79 -0.25 -8.31
C PHE A 195 -1.24 -1.57 -8.85
N THR A 196 -1.67 -2.70 -8.28
CA THR A 196 -1.15 -4.02 -8.63
C THR A 196 -1.56 -4.41 -10.06
N GLU A 197 -2.79 -4.11 -10.47
CA GLU A 197 -3.24 -4.28 -11.86
C GLU A 197 -2.32 -3.55 -12.85
N GLN A 198 -2.05 -2.26 -12.60
CA GLN A 198 -1.20 -1.46 -13.47
C GLN A 198 0.27 -1.89 -13.42
N TYR A 199 0.77 -2.28 -12.24
CA TYR A 199 2.11 -2.83 -12.08
C TYR A 199 2.31 -4.06 -12.97
N MET A 200 1.34 -4.98 -12.96
CA MET A 200 1.37 -6.23 -13.74
C MET A 200 1.18 -6.00 -15.25
N ALA A 201 0.49 -4.95 -15.67
CA ALA A 201 0.35 -4.60 -17.09
C ALA A 201 1.72 -4.30 -17.75
N GLY A 202 2.69 -3.84 -16.94
CA GLY A 202 4.10 -3.75 -17.33
C GLY A 202 4.40 -2.66 -18.35
N ASP A 203 3.55 -1.64 -18.48
CA ASP A 203 3.77 -0.48 -19.36
C ASP A 203 4.06 0.78 -18.53
N TRP A 204 5.19 0.74 -17.82
CA TRP A 204 5.64 1.84 -16.98
C TRP A 204 7.16 1.80 -16.84
N GLN A 205 7.79 2.98 -16.73
CA GLN A 205 9.23 3.11 -16.55
C GLN A 205 9.55 3.45 -15.08
N TYR A 206 8.78 4.37 -14.51
CA TYR A 206 8.86 4.77 -13.10
C TYR A 206 7.51 4.60 -12.41
N PRO A 207 7.49 4.17 -11.15
CA PRO A 207 6.23 3.81 -10.50
C PRO A 207 5.35 5.04 -10.20
N ILE A 208 5.83 6.28 -10.33
CA ILE A 208 4.97 7.48 -10.28
C ILE A 208 3.87 7.49 -11.36
N GLU A 209 4.04 6.70 -12.43
CA GLU A 209 3.04 6.48 -13.47
C GLU A 209 1.88 5.60 -12.98
N LEU A 210 2.08 4.87 -11.88
CA LEU A 210 1.13 3.90 -11.33
C LEU A 210 0.18 4.53 -10.31
N TYR A 211 -1.07 4.10 -10.34
CA TYR A 211 -2.13 4.60 -9.48
C TYR A 211 -1.76 4.45 -7.99
N GLY A 212 -1.84 5.55 -7.25
CA GLY A 212 -1.57 5.57 -5.81
C GLY A 212 -0.10 5.69 -5.41
N ILE A 213 0.83 5.69 -6.37
CA ILE A 213 2.24 5.97 -6.11
C ILE A 213 2.54 7.44 -6.38
N GLY A 214 2.82 8.18 -5.31
CA GLY A 214 3.26 9.57 -5.39
C GLY A 214 4.78 9.73 -5.37
N LYS A 215 5.23 10.97 -5.18
CA LYS A 215 6.66 11.33 -5.07
C LYS A 215 7.41 10.45 -4.07
N TYR A 216 6.85 10.22 -2.87
CA TYR A 216 7.48 9.38 -1.85
C TYR A 216 7.78 7.95 -2.32
N GLY A 217 6.80 7.28 -2.93
CA GLY A 217 6.98 5.92 -3.43
C GLY A 217 7.94 5.88 -4.61
N ASN A 218 7.89 6.88 -5.48
CA ASN A 218 8.82 7.01 -6.60
C ASN A 218 10.26 7.28 -6.17
N ASP A 219 10.47 8.18 -5.22
CA ASP A 219 11.80 8.44 -4.65
C ASP A 219 12.34 7.18 -3.95
N SER A 220 11.47 6.46 -3.22
CA SER A 220 11.84 5.18 -2.58
C SER A 220 12.31 4.18 -3.64
N TYR A 221 11.55 3.99 -4.72
CA TYR A 221 11.96 3.11 -5.81
C TYR A 221 13.28 3.54 -6.44
N ARG A 222 13.47 4.83 -6.74
CA ARG A 222 14.69 5.33 -7.37
C ARG A 222 15.93 5.23 -6.47
N ILE A 223 15.74 5.31 -5.15
CA ILE A 223 16.84 5.16 -4.17
C ILE A 223 17.19 3.69 -3.94
N PHE A 224 16.19 2.81 -3.81
CA PHE A 224 16.41 1.45 -3.35
C PHE A 224 16.43 0.41 -4.47
N CYS A 225 15.68 0.61 -5.55
CA CYS A 225 15.58 -0.36 -6.65
C CYS A 225 16.43 0.01 -7.89
N THR A 226 17.08 1.17 -7.90
CA THR A 226 17.91 1.64 -9.02
C THR A 226 19.13 2.42 -8.51
N PRO A 227 20.22 2.55 -9.28
CA PRO A 227 21.38 3.35 -8.90
C PRO A 227 21.17 4.88 -9.03
N GLU A 228 19.94 5.34 -9.24
CA GLU A 228 19.60 6.74 -9.51
C GLU A 228 19.53 7.62 -8.24
N TRP A 229 19.93 7.11 -7.07
CA TRP A 229 19.79 7.83 -5.79
C TRP A 229 20.38 9.25 -5.83
N LYS A 230 21.49 9.49 -6.54
CA LYS A 230 22.13 10.82 -6.68
C LYS A 230 21.24 11.88 -7.37
N GLU A 231 20.29 11.43 -8.17
CA GLU A 231 19.33 12.26 -8.93
C GLU A 231 18.02 12.48 -8.16
N VAL A 232 17.85 11.85 -7.00
CA VAL A 232 16.65 11.95 -6.18
C VAL A 232 16.80 13.10 -5.18
N ARG A 233 15.70 13.81 -4.91
CA ARG A 233 15.61 14.84 -3.87
C ARG A 233 14.42 14.52 -2.98
N PRO A 234 14.58 13.64 -1.98
CA PRO A 234 13.46 13.19 -1.18
C PRO A 234 12.88 14.32 -0.33
N THR A 235 11.58 14.27 -0.07
CA THR A 235 10.90 15.20 0.84
C THR A 235 10.39 14.50 2.10
N ASP A 236 10.36 13.17 2.10
CA ASP A 236 9.98 12.38 3.27
C ASP A 236 11.06 12.44 4.36
N HIS A 237 10.64 12.51 5.62
CA HIS A 237 11.55 12.70 6.76
C HIS A 237 12.54 11.54 6.92
N MET A 238 12.07 10.30 6.82
CA MET A 238 12.92 9.12 7.00
C MET A 238 13.77 8.85 5.76
N LEU A 239 13.23 9.10 4.57
CA LEU A 239 13.97 9.00 3.32
C LEU A 239 15.09 10.05 3.25
N ASN A 240 14.87 11.25 3.78
CA ASN A 240 15.90 12.28 3.93
C ASN A 240 17.05 11.84 4.85
N LYS A 241 16.75 11.18 5.98
CA LYS A 241 17.78 10.64 6.87
C LYS A 241 18.64 9.60 6.16
N TYR A 242 18.01 8.62 5.50
CA TYR A 242 18.72 7.61 4.73
C TYR A 242 19.55 8.24 3.60
N TYR A 243 18.98 9.18 2.85
CA TYR A 243 19.67 9.87 1.76
C TYR A 243 20.88 10.67 2.24
N ALA A 244 20.76 11.42 3.34
CA ALA A 244 21.88 12.18 3.91
C ALA A 244 23.02 11.25 4.36
N TRP A 245 22.68 10.17 5.07
CA TRP A 245 23.65 9.14 5.43
C TRP A 245 24.31 8.51 4.19
N LEU A 246 23.54 8.19 3.15
CA LEU A 246 24.07 7.63 1.91
C LEU A 246 25.04 8.59 1.21
N CYS A 247 24.74 9.90 1.22
CA CYS A 247 25.64 10.92 0.71
C CYS A 247 26.98 10.93 1.46
N GLU A 248 26.94 10.87 2.80
CA GLU A 248 28.14 10.81 3.66
C GLU A 248 28.98 9.56 3.36
N GLN A 249 28.35 8.39 3.23
CA GLN A 249 29.07 7.13 2.93
C GLN A 249 29.76 7.13 1.56
N ASN A 250 29.31 7.98 0.63
CA ASN A 250 29.80 8.04 -0.74
C ASN A 250 30.62 9.30 -1.04
N ASN A 251 30.98 10.09 -0.02
CA ASN A 251 31.61 11.41 -0.15
C ASN A 251 30.92 12.29 -1.21
N TYR A 252 29.59 12.22 -1.27
CA TYR A 252 28.78 12.92 -2.26
C TYR A 252 28.16 14.18 -1.66
N HIS A 253 28.39 15.31 -2.32
CA HIS A 253 27.84 16.60 -1.93
C HIS A 253 26.85 17.08 -3.00
N PRO A 254 25.53 16.96 -2.78
CA PRO A 254 24.56 17.43 -3.76
C PRO A 254 24.70 18.95 -3.93
N THR A 255 24.77 19.42 -5.17
CA THR A 255 24.85 20.87 -5.47
C THR A 255 23.59 21.58 -4.96
N ARG A 256 23.79 22.76 -4.36
CA ARG A 256 22.78 23.53 -3.59
C ARG A 256 21.60 24.07 -4.41
N THR A 257 21.50 23.74 -5.69
CA THR A 257 20.61 24.45 -6.63
C THR A 257 19.11 24.13 -6.46
N HIS A 258 18.69 23.13 -5.68
CA HIS A 258 17.25 22.80 -5.53
C HIS A 258 16.90 22.19 -4.16
N ILE A 259 17.03 22.98 -3.09
CA ILE A 259 16.42 22.66 -1.79
C ILE A 259 15.40 23.77 -1.49
N GLN A 260 14.11 23.51 -1.73
CA GLN A 260 13.05 24.31 -1.13
C GLN A 260 12.81 23.76 0.27
N PHE A 261 13.10 24.57 1.28
CA PHE A 261 12.68 24.37 2.67
C PHE A 261 11.18 24.60 2.81
#